data_AF-A0A9D2PZD1-F1
#
_entry.id   AF-A0A9D2PZD1-F1
#
_cell.length_a   1.000
_cell.length_b   1.000
_cell.length_c   1.000
_cell.angle_alpha   90.00
_cell.angle_beta   90.00
_cell.angle_gamma   90.00
#
_symmetry.space_group_name_H-M   'P 1'
#
loop_
_entity.id
_entity.type
_entity.pdbx_description
1 polymer ?
#
loop_
_entity_poly.entity_id
_entity_poly.type
_entity_poly.pdbx_seq_one_letter_code
_entity_poly.pdbx_strand_id
1 'polypeptide(L)'
;MPVHVTARPRTPLVRLAVAVLAAGLLAAGCTGSPAPEETDGAPSASTPSDAGGASDGGGATAAAVPQEAWEVTPAPEGFTPPEPCTGEGAYYAEIDGEATPELPERGGETLTVTVEGIDGDRAELTAAVGDSPARDIEPITLGETVTLDLWTLSVTSVCAETDQVEFDLID
;
A
#
# COMPACT_ATOMS: atom_id res chain seq x y z
N MET A 1 22.22 39.46 0.49
CA MET A 1 21.55 39.56 1.80
C MET A 1 21.40 38.14 2.34
N PRO A 2 22.19 37.69 3.32
CA PRO A 2 22.07 36.32 3.85
C PRO A 2 20.99 36.27 4.94
N VAL A 3 19.93 35.51 4.72
CA VAL A 3 18.91 35.21 5.74
C VAL A 3 19.40 34.00 6.54
N HIS A 4 19.62 34.20 7.83
CA HIS A 4 19.99 33.14 8.76
C HIS A 4 18.77 32.26 9.05
N VAL A 5 18.94 30.95 8.84
CA VAL A 5 18.03 29.92 9.34
C VAL A 5 18.16 29.83 10.85
N THR A 6 17.06 30.00 11.57
CA THR A 6 16.95 29.70 13.01
C THR A 6 15.92 28.60 13.23
N ALA A 7 16.38 27.35 13.13
CA ALA A 7 15.67 26.20 13.66
C ALA A 7 15.51 26.35 15.18
N ARG A 8 14.28 26.19 15.69
CA ARG A 8 13.98 26.18 17.13
C ARG A 8 13.72 24.73 17.59
N PRO A 9 14.64 24.10 18.33
CA PRO A 9 14.34 22.85 19.01
C PRO A 9 13.51 23.13 20.26
N ARG A 10 12.37 22.45 20.43
CA ARG A 10 11.65 22.39 21.71
C ARG A 10 11.77 20.97 22.27
N THR A 11 12.36 20.93 23.45
CA THR A 11 12.79 19.77 24.24
C THR A 11 11.66 19.18 25.11
N PRO A 12 11.88 17.98 25.71
CA PRO A 12 10.87 16.97 26.03
C PRO A 12 10.40 16.99 27.49
N LEU A 13 9.29 16.29 27.78
CA LEU A 13 8.80 15.84 29.10
C LEU A 13 7.44 15.15 28.82
N VAL A 14 7.08 13.94 29.26
CA VAL A 14 7.04 13.40 30.61
C VAL A 14 6.93 11.86 30.56
N ARG A 15 7.59 11.19 31.51
CA ARG A 15 7.52 9.76 31.80
C ARG A 15 6.14 9.33 32.32
N LEU A 16 5.64 8.16 31.91
CA LEU A 16 4.80 7.34 32.79
C LEU A 16 5.00 5.85 32.50
N ALA A 17 5.46 5.14 33.53
CA ALA A 17 5.57 3.70 33.59
C ALA A 17 4.25 3.13 34.13
N VAL A 18 3.69 2.12 33.47
CA VAL A 18 2.80 1.12 34.10
C VAL A 18 3.02 -0.22 33.41
N ALA A 19 3.40 -1.21 34.21
CA ALA A 19 3.57 -2.61 33.84
C ALA A 19 2.22 -3.34 33.94
N VAL A 20 1.90 -4.23 33.01
CA VAL A 20 1.01 -5.38 33.25
C VAL A 20 1.53 -6.62 32.52
N LEU A 21 1.43 -7.71 33.28
CA LEU A 21 1.90 -9.08 33.12
C LEU A 21 1.05 -9.90 32.12
N ALA A 22 1.63 -11.02 31.68
CA ALA A 22 0.99 -12.27 31.21
C ALA A 22 0.72 -12.44 29.70
N ALA A 23 1.59 -13.21 29.05
CA ALA A 23 1.22 -14.23 28.07
C ALA A 23 2.04 -15.47 28.46
N GLY A 24 1.46 -16.61 28.85
CA GLY A 24 0.38 -17.30 28.17
C GLY A 24 1.00 -18.40 27.30
N LEU A 25 1.56 -19.43 27.94
CA LEU A 25 1.95 -20.69 27.30
C LEU A 25 0.72 -21.29 26.62
N LEU A 26 0.80 -21.61 25.32
CA LEU A 26 0.02 -22.69 24.69
C LEU A 26 0.62 -23.09 23.33
N ALA A 27 1.29 -24.24 23.36
CA ALA A 27 1.23 -25.34 22.39
C ALA A 27 1.27 -25.01 20.89
N ALA A 28 2.48 -25.05 20.31
CA ALA A 28 2.66 -25.47 18.92
C ALA A 28 3.18 -26.91 18.92
N GLY A 29 2.40 -27.80 18.32
CA GLY A 29 2.66 -29.24 18.26
C GLY A 29 3.94 -29.57 17.51
N CYS A 30 4.86 -30.22 18.21
CA CYS A 30 5.96 -30.95 17.60
C CYS A 30 5.55 -32.42 17.44
N THR A 31 5.91 -32.97 16.29
CA THR A 31 6.25 -34.38 16.02
C THR A 31 5.10 -35.40 16.18
N GLY A 32 4.59 -36.06 15.15
CA GLY A 32 5.25 -36.46 13.91
C GLY A 32 6.07 -37.74 14.07
N SER A 33 5.46 -38.84 14.53
CA SER A 33 5.54 -40.13 13.81
C SER A 33 4.86 -41.29 14.54
N PRO A 34 4.20 -42.19 13.80
CA PRO A 34 3.52 -43.37 14.32
C PRO A 34 4.49 -44.47 14.76
N ALA A 35 4.07 -45.22 15.78
CA ALA A 35 4.65 -46.49 16.17
C ALA A 35 4.54 -47.52 15.03
N PRO A 36 5.60 -48.27 14.71
CA PRO A 36 5.46 -49.54 14.02
C PRO A 36 5.54 -50.69 15.04
N GLU A 37 4.41 -51.37 15.17
CA GLU A 37 4.35 -52.74 15.67
C GLU A 37 4.92 -53.71 14.61
N GLU A 38 5.67 -54.68 15.13
CA GLU A 38 5.93 -56.03 14.60
C GLU A 38 6.73 -56.21 13.30
N THR A 39 8.02 -56.50 13.52
CA THR A 39 8.86 -57.42 12.73
C THR A 39 8.23 -58.81 12.72
N ASP A 40 7.83 -59.32 11.55
CA ASP A 40 8.19 -60.66 11.07
C ASP A 40 7.64 -60.89 9.65
N GLY A 41 8.54 -61.10 8.68
CA GLY A 41 8.16 -61.50 7.32
C GLY A 41 9.16 -61.10 6.23
N ALA A 42 10.07 -62.02 5.89
CA ALA A 42 10.74 -62.09 4.60
C ALA A 42 10.56 -63.54 4.07
N PRO A 43 10.55 -63.85 2.75
CA PRO A 43 11.41 -63.22 1.74
C PRO A 43 10.84 -62.97 0.33
N SER A 44 11.61 -62.14 -0.41
CA SER A 44 11.75 -61.84 -1.84
C SER A 44 10.94 -62.59 -2.92
N ALA A 45 10.41 -61.84 -3.91
CA ALA A 45 10.62 -62.06 -5.34
C ALA A 45 10.18 -60.85 -6.22
N SER A 46 10.79 -60.75 -7.40
CA SER A 46 10.98 -59.63 -8.34
C SER A 46 9.75 -59.11 -9.11
N THR A 47 9.77 -57.81 -9.48
CA THR A 47 9.56 -57.29 -10.86
C THR A 47 9.82 -55.76 -10.91
N PRO A 48 10.53 -55.23 -11.93
CA PRO A 48 10.56 -53.80 -12.21
C PRO A 48 9.29 -53.41 -12.98
N SER A 49 8.64 -52.33 -12.60
CA SER A 49 7.58 -51.73 -13.41
C SER A 49 7.72 -50.22 -13.34
N ASP A 50 8.18 -49.66 -14.47
CA ASP A 50 8.00 -48.28 -14.84
C ASP A 50 6.56 -47.84 -14.55
N ALA A 51 6.42 -46.89 -13.63
CA ALA A 51 5.26 -46.03 -13.55
C ALA A 51 5.79 -44.61 -13.44
N GLY A 52 5.95 -43.98 -14.62
CA GLY A 52 6.02 -42.55 -14.71
C GLY A 52 4.80 -41.95 -14.03
N GLY A 53 5.04 -41.18 -12.97
CA GLY A 53 4.09 -40.26 -12.39
C GLY A 53 4.76 -38.91 -12.38
N ALA A 54 4.60 -38.15 -13.45
CA ALA A 54 4.82 -36.71 -13.39
C ALA A 54 3.81 -36.19 -12.37
N SER A 55 4.30 -35.76 -11.19
CA SER A 55 3.46 -35.03 -10.26
C SER A 55 3.03 -33.75 -10.95
N ASP A 56 1.75 -33.68 -11.30
CA ASP A 56 1.12 -32.52 -11.89
C ASP A 56 1.44 -31.29 -11.03
N GLY A 57 2.06 -30.30 -11.69
CA GLY A 57 2.32 -28.99 -11.14
C GLY A 57 1.02 -28.27 -10.80
N GLY A 58 0.48 -28.58 -9.62
CA GLY A 58 -0.63 -27.87 -8.99
C GLY A 58 -0.14 -26.53 -8.47
N GLY A 59 0.04 -25.58 -9.37
CA GLY A 59 0.50 -24.24 -9.05
C GLY A 59 0.18 -23.25 -10.16
N ALA A 60 -1.00 -23.35 -10.75
CA ALA A 60 -1.54 -22.26 -11.55
C ALA A 60 -1.86 -21.11 -10.58
N THR A 61 -0.92 -20.18 -10.44
CA THR A 61 -1.16 -18.86 -9.85
C THR A 61 -2.43 -18.32 -10.50
N ALA A 62 -3.47 -18.05 -9.71
CA ALA A 62 -4.66 -17.38 -10.21
C ALA A 62 -4.21 -16.14 -10.97
N ALA A 63 -4.62 -16.02 -12.23
CA ALA A 63 -4.31 -14.84 -13.02
C ALA A 63 -4.89 -13.63 -12.29
N ALA A 64 -4.09 -12.57 -12.12
CA ALA A 64 -4.57 -11.32 -11.56
C ALA A 64 -5.72 -10.82 -12.45
N VAL A 65 -6.90 -10.63 -11.85
CA VAL A 65 -8.04 -10.04 -12.54
C VAL A 65 -7.72 -8.55 -12.69
N PRO A 66 -7.72 -8.00 -13.92
CA PRO A 66 -7.50 -6.57 -14.11
C PRO A 66 -8.54 -5.77 -13.32
N GLN A 67 -8.08 -4.80 -12.54
CA GLN A 67 -8.96 -3.83 -11.91
C GLN A 67 -9.12 -2.64 -12.86
N GLU A 68 -10.34 -2.10 -12.97
CA GLU A 68 -10.56 -0.85 -13.72
C GLU A 68 -9.83 0.30 -13.01
N ALA A 69 -9.50 1.40 -13.67
CA ALA A 69 -8.94 2.59 -13.00
C ALA A 69 -10.03 3.32 -12.20
N TRP A 70 -9.67 4.07 -11.16
CA TRP A 70 -10.61 4.98 -10.49
C TRP A 70 -10.90 6.18 -11.37
N GLU A 71 -12.19 6.49 -11.53
CA GLU A 71 -12.66 7.60 -12.35
C GLU A 71 -12.37 8.96 -11.68
N VAL A 72 -11.90 9.91 -12.49
CA VAL A 72 -11.65 11.28 -12.04
C VAL A 72 -12.89 12.13 -12.23
N THR A 73 -13.24 12.88 -11.18
CA THR A 73 -14.26 13.93 -11.23
C THR A 73 -13.60 15.24 -11.66
N PRO A 74 -14.06 15.85 -12.78
CA PRO A 74 -13.49 17.09 -13.29
C PRO A 74 -13.62 18.26 -12.31
N ALA A 75 -12.70 19.22 -12.45
CA ALA A 75 -12.75 20.47 -11.70
C ALA A 75 -14.07 21.23 -11.96
N PRO A 76 -14.61 21.96 -10.97
CA PRO A 76 -15.84 22.74 -11.14
C PRO A 76 -15.74 23.79 -12.26
N GLU A 77 -16.87 24.07 -12.93
CA GLU A 77 -16.91 25.14 -13.92
C GLU A 77 -16.53 26.49 -13.31
N GLY A 78 -15.66 27.23 -14.01
CA GLY A 78 -15.16 28.53 -13.55
C GLY A 78 -14.09 28.47 -12.47
N PHE A 79 -13.59 27.27 -12.15
CA PHE A 79 -12.41 27.11 -11.30
C PHE A 79 -11.22 27.91 -11.84
N THR A 80 -10.58 28.67 -10.96
CA THR A 80 -9.35 29.42 -11.27
C THR A 80 -8.22 28.77 -10.48
N PRO A 81 -7.27 28.09 -11.15
CA PRO A 81 -6.13 27.47 -10.49
C PRO A 81 -5.35 28.48 -9.64
N PRO A 82 -4.99 28.15 -8.38
CA PRO A 82 -3.98 28.91 -7.66
C PRO A 82 -2.60 28.78 -8.33
N GLU A 83 -1.62 29.51 -7.79
CA GLU A 83 -0.22 29.28 -8.16
C GLU A 83 0.16 27.84 -7.76
N PRO A 84 0.69 27.02 -8.69
CA PRO A 84 1.02 25.65 -8.38
C PRO A 84 2.31 25.56 -7.54
N CYS A 85 2.47 24.45 -6.82
CA CYS A 85 3.75 24.07 -6.19
C CYS A 85 4.20 25.02 -5.08
N THR A 86 3.24 25.54 -4.33
CA THR A 86 3.44 26.43 -3.19
C THR A 86 3.73 25.67 -1.88
N GLY A 87 3.60 24.33 -1.88
CA GLY A 87 3.66 23.50 -0.68
C GLY A 87 2.42 23.66 0.20
N GLU A 88 1.27 23.99 -0.41
CA GLU A 88 0.01 24.22 0.30
C GLU A 88 -0.82 22.95 0.50
N GLY A 89 -0.57 21.89 -0.29
CA GLY A 89 -1.22 20.59 -0.05
C GLY A 89 -0.88 20.00 1.30
N ALA A 90 -1.85 19.36 1.94
CA ALA A 90 -1.65 18.67 3.22
C ALA A 90 -0.67 17.48 3.08
N TYR A 91 -0.66 16.85 1.90
CA TYR A 91 0.20 15.74 1.55
C TYR A 91 0.88 15.99 0.20
N TYR A 92 2.01 15.33 -0.01
CA TYR A 92 2.67 15.29 -1.30
C TYR A 92 3.36 13.95 -1.52
N ALA A 93 3.51 13.56 -2.78
CA ALA A 93 4.35 12.46 -3.21
C ALA A 93 5.20 12.90 -4.40
N GLU A 94 6.41 12.36 -4.51
CA GLU A 94 7.31 12.56 -5.65
C GLU A 94 7.22 11.35 -6.59
N ILE A 95 7.66 11.47 -7.85
CA ILE A 95 7.80 10.34 -8.77
C ILE A 95 8.65 9.24 -8.11
N ASP A 96 8.21 7.99 -8.22
CA ASP A 96 8.79 6.81 -7.55
C ASP A 96 8.77 6.88 -6.00
N GLY A 97 8.08 7.87 -5.43
CA GLY A 97 7.82 8.03 -4.01
C GLY A 97 6.38 7.67 -3.63
N GLU A 98 6.11 7.65 -2.33
CA GLU A 98 4.76 7.41 -1.81
C GLU A 98 4.39 8.41 -0.71
N ALA A 99 3.12 8.77 -0.68
CA ALA A 99 2.47 9.41 0.45
C ALA A 99 1.60 8.39 1.18
N THR A 100 1.62 8.41 2.51
CA THR A 100 0.85 7.48 3.36
C THR A 100 -0.04 8.20 4.38
N PRO A 101 -0.99 9.05 3.92
CA PRO A 101 -1.96 9.67 4.83
C PRO A 101 -2.76 8.64 5.65
N GLU A 102 -2.97 8.96 6.93
CA GLU A 102 -3.87 8.20 7.80
C GLU A 102 -5.33 8.47 7.42
N LEU A 103 -6.19 7.46 7.55
CA LEU A 103 -7.64 7.51 7.35
C LEU A 103 -8.37 7.21 8.67
N PRO A 104 -8.50 8.19 9.59
CA PRO A 104 -9.02 7.94 10.94
C PRO A 104 -10.43 7.35 10.96
N GLU A 105 -11.29 7.74 10.02
CA GLU A 105 -12.68 7.27 9.94
C GLU A 105 -12.81 5.81 9.47
N ARG A 106 -11.72 5.21 8.98
CA ARG A 106 -11.64 3.80 8.60
C ARG A 106 -10.90 2.95 9.63
N GLY A 107 -11.10 3.24 10.92
CA GLY A 107 -10.43 2.49 11.97
C GLY A 107 -8.91 2.65 12.00
N GLY A 108 -8.39 3.74 11.43
CA GLY A 108 -6.96 4.02 11.35
C GLY A 108 -6.23 3.27 10.23
N GLU A 109 -6.95 2.85 9.17
CA GLU A 109 -6.33 2.44 7.91
C GLU A 109 -5.49 3.59 7.30
N THR A 110 -4.62 3.26 6.35
CA THR A 110 -3.83 4.24 5.59
C THR A 110 -4.26 4.23 4.12
N LEU A 111 -4.16 5.38 3.47
CA LEU A 111 -4.14 5.46 2.01
C LEU A 111 -2.68 5.56 1.59
N THR A 112 -2.24 4.68 0.69
CA THR A 112 -0.96 4.82 -0.01
C THR A 112 -1.23 5.44 -1.37
N VAL A 113 -0.55 6.53 -1.71
CA VAL A 113 -0.59 7.17 -3.03
C VAL A 113 0.81 7.19 -3.61
N THR A 114 0.98 6.70 -4.83
CA THR A 114 2.26 6.67 -5.55
C THR A 114 2.12 7.47 -6.85
N VAL A 115 3.15 8.25 -7.16
CA VAL A 115 3.24 8.98 -8.43
C VAL A 115 4.07 8.14 -9.40
N GLU A 116 3.44 7.66 -10.46
CA GLU A 116 4.11 6.86 -11.50
C GLU A 116 4.74 7.76 -12.58
N GLY A 117 4.15 8.92 -12.81
CA GLY A 117 4.60 9.86 -13.83
C GLY A 117 3.86 11.19 -13.80
N ILE A 118 4.43 12.17 -14.50
CA ILE A 118 3.82 13.47 -14.76
C ILE A 118 3.97 13.78 -16.25
N ASP A 119 2.84 14.00 -16.95
CA ASP A 119 2.80 14.46 -18.35
C ASP A 119 2.18 15.85 -18.41
N GLY A 120 3.04 16.88 -18.48
CA GLY A 120 2.63 18.27 -18.47
C GLY A 120 1.99 18.66 -17.14
N ASP A 121 0.69 18.89 -17.15
CA ASP A 121 -0.13 19.24 -15.98
C ASP A 121 -0.92 18.05 -15.42
N ARG A 122 -0.75 16.85 -15.98
CA ARG A 122 -1.42 15.62 -15.55
C ARG A 122 -0.49 14.72 -14.76
N ALA A 123 -0.98 14.21 -13.64
CA ALA A 123 -0.32 13.19 -12.85
C ALA A 123 -0.88 11.80 -13.18
N GLU A 124 0.01 10.83 -13.29
CA GLU A 124 -0.30 9.40 -13.35
C GLU A 124 -0.10 8.84 -11.93
N LEU A 125 -1.20 8.44 -11.28
CA LEU A 125 -1.20 8.02 -9.88
C LEU A 125 -1.73 6.61 -9.73
N THR A 126 -1.19 5.90 -8.75
CA THR A 126 -1.83 4.70 -8.17
C THR A 126 -2.14 4.96 -6.71
N ALA A 127 -3.16 4.28 -6.21
CA ALA A 127 -3.51 4.32 -4.79
C ALA A 127 -3.90 2.95 -4.26
N ALA A 128 -3.73 2.76 -2.95
CA ALA A 128 -4.16 1.58 -2.21
C ALA A 128 -4.77 2.00 -0.87
N VAL A 129 -5.93 1.46 -0.52
CA VAL A 129 -6.60 1.74 0.76
C VAL A 129 -6.47 0.52 1.67
N GLY A 130 -5.80 0.69 2.81
CA GLY A 130 -5.47 -0.39 3.74
C GLY A 130 -4.62 -1.47 3.08
N ASP A 131 -5.02 -2.73 3.24
CA ASP A 131 -4.35 -3.89 2.63
C ASP A 131 -4.87 -4.22 1.21
N SER A 132 -5.72 -3.37 0.63
CA SER A 132 -6.25 -3.57 -0.72
C SER A 132 -5.12 -3.45 -1.75
N PRO A 133 -5.18 -4.20 -2.87
CA PRO A 133 -4.20 -4.02 -3.95
C PRO A 133 -4.25 -2.58 -4.48
N ALA A 134 -3.10 -2.08 -4.94
CA ALA A 134 -3.03 -0.81 -5.61
C ALA A 134 -3.81 -0.84 -6.92
N ARG A 135 -4.47 0.27 -7.23
CA ARG A 135 -5.29 0.49 -8.42
C ARG A 135 -4.90 1.82 -9.05
N ASP A 136 -4.93 1.87 -10.37
CA ASP A 136 -4.64 3.08 -11.14
C ASP A 136 -5.74 4.13 -10.92
N ILE A 137 -5.38 5.40 -10.89
CA ILE A 137 -6.29 6.54 -11.02
C ILE A 137 -6.17 7.05 -12.46
N GLU A 138 -7.29 7.41 -13.11
CA GLU A 138 -7.20 8.08 -14.40
C GLU A 138 -6.30 9.33 -14.31
N PRO A 139 -5.59 9.73 -15.39
CA PRO A 139 -4.72 10.89 -15.34
C PRO A 139 -5.45 12.13 -14.81
N ILE A 140 -4.92 12.71 -13.73
CA ILE A 140 -5.61 13.72 -12.92
C ILE A 140 -4.82 15.03 -12.92
N THR A 141 -5.49 16.17 -12.94
CA THR A 141 -4.87 17.50 -12.86
C THR A 141 -5.37 18.32 -11.66
N LEU A 142 -4.78 19.49 -11.48
CA LEU A 142 -5.10 20.41 -10.40
C LEU A 142 -6.60 20.77 -10.40
N GLY A 143 -7.20 20.68 -9.22
CA GLY A 143 -8.61 21.00 -8.98
C GLY A 143 -9.57 19.85 -9.29
N GLU A 144 -9.07 18.76 -9.87
CA GLU A 144 -9.82 17.52 -10.05
C GLU A 144 -9.74 16.66 -8.79
N THR A 145 -10.69 15.73 -8.69
CA THR A 145 -10.83 14.86 -7.52
C THR A 145 -11.06 13.42 -7.93
N VAL A 146 -10.73 12.48 -7.05
CA VAL A 146 -11.05 11.06 -7.21
C VAL A 146 -11.61 10.52 -5.90
N THR A 147 -12.70 9.75 -5.97
CA THR A 147 -13.27 9.08 -4.79
C THR A 147 -12.66 7.69 -4.64
N LEU A 148 -11.90 7.51 -3.57
CA LEU A 148 -11.23 6.28 -3.15
C LEU A 148 -12.02 5.67 -1.99
N ASP A 149 -12.97 4.81 -2.32
CA ASP A 149 -13.96 4.24 -1.39
C ASP A 149 -14.82 5.32 -0.69
N LEU A 150 -14.44 5.70 0.53
CA LEU A 150 -15.16 6.66 1.39
C LEU A 150 -14.45 8.02 1.48
N TRP A 151 -13.29 8.18 0.82
CA TRP A 151 -12.49 9.39 0.88
C TRP A 151 -12.35 9.99 -0.50
N THR A 152 -12.22 11.31 -0.56
CA THR A 152 -11.94 12.03 -1.80
C THR A 152 -10.54 12.60 -1.76
N LEU A 153 -9.69 12.19 -2.70
CA LEU A 153 -8.41 12.84 -2.95
C LEU A 153 -8.66 14.03 -3.89
N SER A 154 -8.17 15.20 -3.51
CA SER A 154 -8.22 16.43 -4.30
C SER A 154 -6.82 16.88 -4.65
N VAL A 155 -6.49 16.92 -5.95
CA VAL A 155 -5.16 17.37 -6.40
C VAL A 155 -5.09 18.89 -6.28
N THR A 156 -4.14 19.37 -5.48
CA THR A 156 -3.93 20.81 -5.25
C THR A 156 -2.81 21.37 -6.11
N SER A 157 -1.85 20.54 -6.54
CA SER A 157 -0.80 20.92 -7.51
C SER A 157 -0.17 19.71 -8.20
N VAL A 158 0.22 19.89 -9.47
CA VAL A 158 1.08 18.97 -10.22
C VAL A 158 2.33 19.74 -10.64
N CYS A 159 3.48 19.29 -10.16
CA CYS A 159 4.74 20.02 -10.18
C CYS A 159 5.77 19.31 -11.04
N ALA A 160 5.65 19.47 -12.36
CA ALA A 160 6.54 18.82 -13.33
C ALA A 160 8.03 19.23 -13.19
N GLU A 161 8.33 20.41 -12.64
CA GLU A 161 9.71 20.85 -12.45
C GLU A 161 10.39 20.17 -11.25
N THR A 162 9.61 19.68 -10.29
CA THR A 162 10.09 19.04 -9.07
C THR A 162 9.62 17.60 -8.93
N ASP A 163 9.04 17.03 -10.00
CA ASP A 163 8.53 15.67 -10.05
C ASP A 163 7.59 15.34 -8.87
N GLN A 164 6.71 16.27 -8.50
CA GLN A 164 5.89 16.18 -7.29
C GLN A 164 4.40 16.41 -7.56
N VAL A 165 3.54 15.77 -6.78
CA VAL A 165 2.10 16.02 -6.74
C VAL A 165 1.70 16.36 -5.30
N GLU A 166 0.99 17.46 -5.13
CA GLU A 166 0.39 17.87 -3.85
C GLU A 166 -1.11 17.58 -3.88
N PHE A 167 -1.65 17.12 -2.75
CA PHE A 167 -3.06 16.78 -2.65
C PHE A 167 -3.60 16.88 -1.21
N ASP A 168 -4.91 17.01 -1.11
CA ASP A 168 -5.68 16.96 0.12
C ASP A 168 -6.58 15.73 0.17
N LEU A 169 -6.94 15.31 1.37
CA LEU A 169 -7.98 14.30 1.61
C LEU A 169 -9.21 14.94 2.25
N ILE A 170 -10.38 14.57 1.74
CA ILE A 170 -11.69 15.07 2.16
C ILE A 170 -12.57 13.86 2.52
N ASP A 171 -13.29 13.96 3.63
CA ASP A 171 -14.27 12.98 4.14
C ASP A 171 -15.69 13.16 3.55
#